data_AF-A0A0R3TF59-F1
#
_entry.id   AF-A0A0R3TF59-F1
#
_cell.length_a   1.000
_cell.length_b   1.000
_cell.length_c   1.000
_cell.angle_alpha   90.00
_cell.angle_beta   90.00
_cell.angle_gamma   90.00
#
_symmetry.space_group_name_H-M   'P 1'
#
loop_
_entity.id
_entity.type
_entity.pdbx_description
1 polymer ?
#
loop_
_entity_poly.entity_id
_entity_poly.type
_entity_poly.pdbx_seq_one_letter_code
_entity_poly.pdbx_strand_id
1 'polypeptide(L)'
;MPDLFGLHDNANITFAQNETYQLLADLLLLQPNTSLSQEGGNSREAIIEEVATQILGQCPQSLDESAIIRKHPIMYEQSMNTVLIQEAIRFNSLLDKIRSTLKELIKAIKGLVVMSAPLEAMATSLFTNQVPEIWNAKAYPSLKALGPWIKDLRERIAFLRAWHEVGIPPVIWISGFFFPQAFLTGQLQNFARKYSVAVDTVSFNFKIMKEDIGVLRQAPKDGCYIHGLYLEGCRWNPDEMCLMESRPKELYIEMPIIWLIPESNRQKVDDGVYDCPVYKTLTRS
;
A
#
# COMPACT_ATOMS: atom_id res chain seq x y z
N MET A 1 23.81 -11.38 -19.75
CA MET A 1 24.31 -12.19 -18.62
C MET A 1 24.38 -11.28 -17.40
N PRO A 2 23.33 -11.25 -16.56
CA PRO A 2 23.25 -10.45 -15.34
C PRO A 2 24.43 -10.67 -14.38
N ASP A 3 24.95 -11.89 -14.33
CA ASP A 3 26.10 -12.28 -13.50
C ASP A 3 27.38 -11.48 -13.80
N LEU A 4 27.57 -11.03 -15.05
CA LEU A 4 28.72 -10.21 -15.44
C LEU A 4 28.69 -8.82 -14.76
N PHE A 5 27.50 -8.39 -14.33
CA PHE A 5 27.25 -7.14 -13.63
C PHE A 5 26.94 -7.36 -12.14
N GLY A 6 27.09 -8.59 -11.62
CA GLY A 6 26.73 -8.95 -10.24
C GLY A 6 25.23 -8.93 -9.95
N LEU A 7 24.40 -9.02 -11.00
CA LEU A 7 22.94 -9.07 -10.89
C LEU A 7 22.45 -10.52 -10.93
N HIS A 8 21.45 -10.83 -10.12
CA HIS A 8 20.81 -12.15 -10.13
C HIS A 8 20.07 -12.41 -11.46
N ASP A 9 20.00 -13.66 -11.90
CA ASP A 9 19.32 -14.08 -13.14
C ASP A 9 17.87 -13.61 -13.27
N ASN A 10 17.19 -13.43 -12.14
CA ASN A 10 15.82 -12.89 -12.09
C ASN A 10 15.72 -11.47 -12.69
N ALA A 11 16.82 -10.71 -12.76
CA ALA A 11 16.84 -9.40 -13.39
C ALA A 11 16.49 -9.46 -14.89
N ASN A 12 16.89 -10.52 -15.61
CA ASN A 12 16.49 -10.72 -17.00
C ASN A 12 14.97 -10.93 -17.12
N ILE A 13 14.37 -11.65 -16.17
CA ILE A 13 12.93 -11.91 -16.16
C ILE A 13 12.16 -10.61 -15.94
N THR A 14 12.56 -9.81 -14.95
CA THR A 14 11.94 -8.50 -14.69
C THR A 14 12.09 -7.55 -15.88
N PHE A 15 13.27 -7.53 -16.52
CA PHE A 15 13.50 -6.73 -17.72
C PHE A 15 12.58 -7.16 -18.87
N ALA A 16 12.53 -8.45 -19.19
CA ALA A 16 11.68 -8.98 -20.25
C ALA A 16 10.19 -8.76 -19.97
N GLN A 17 9.75 -8.86 -18.70
CA GLN A 17 8.39 -8.53 -18.30
C GLN A 17 8.08 -7.05 -18.53
N ASN A 18 8.96 -6.14 -18.11
CA ASN A 18 8.76 -4.71 -18.31
C ASN A 18 8.70 -4.33 -19.80
N GLU A 19 9.59 -4.88 -20.62
CA GLU A 19 9.57 -4.66 -22.08
C GLU A 19 8.27 -5.20 -22.70
N THR A 20 7.82 -6.38 -22.28
CA THR A 20 6.55 -6.97 -22.73
C THR A 20 5.37 -6.10 -22.30
N TYR A 21 5.35 -5.60 -21.06
CA TYR A 21 4.29 -4.71 -20.58
C TYR A 21 4.26 -3.38 -21.33
N GLN A 22 5.43 -2.81 -21.66
CA GLN A 22 5.52 -1.60 -22.49
C GLN A 22 4.97 -1.86 -23.89
N LEU A 23 5.37 -2.95 -24.55
CA LEU A 23 4.89 -3.30 -25.88
C LEU A 23 3.36 -3.52 -25.90
N LEU A 24 2.82 -4.20 -24.88
CA LEU A 24 1.38 -4.37 -24.72
C LEU A 24 0.65 -3.05 -24.46
N ALA A 25 1.25 -2.14 -23.67
CA ALA A 25 0.70 -0.80 -23.46
C ALA A 25 0.68 0.02 -24.75
N ASP A 26 1.76 -0.04 -25.54
CA ASP A 26 1.85 0.63 -26.84
C ASP A 26 0.84 0.06 -27.84
N LEU A 27 0.63 -1.26 -27.85
CA LEU A 27 -0.40 -1.91 -28.67
C LEU A 27 -1.81 -1.42 -28.29
N LEU A 28 -2.11 -1.31 -26.99
CA LEU A 28 -3.37 -0.75 -26.51
C LEU A 28 -3.59 0.70 -26.97
N LEU A 29 -2.52 1.51 -27.05
CA LEU A 29 -2.60 2.88 -27.57
C LEU A 29 -2.85 2.93 -29.09
N LEU A 30 -2.38 1.93 -29.83
CA LEU A 30 -2.61 1.80 -31.27
C LEU A 30 -3.99 1.23 -31.61
N GLN A 31 -4.70 0.66 -30.63
CA GLN A 31 -6.05 0.14 -30.85
C GLN A 31 -6.96 1.31 -31.26
N PRO A 32 -7.64 1.24 -32.42
CA PRO A 32 -8.46 2.33 -32.88
C PRO A 32 -9.57 2.59 -31.85
N ASN A 33 -9.58 3.80 -31.29
CA ASN A 33 -10.64 4.31 -30.40
C ASN A 33 -11.99 4.49 -31.13
N THR A 34 -12.13 3.90 -32.33
CA THR A 34 -13.36 3.92 -33.08
C THR A 34 -14.48 3.35 -32.22
N SER A 35 -15.43 4.21 -31.92
CA SER A 35 -16.84 3.91 -31.76
C SER A 35 -17.34 3.18 -33.01
N LEU A 36 -16.87 1.95 -33.22
CA LEU A 36 -17.53 1.04 -34.12
C LEU A 36 -18.81 0.64 -33.40
N SER A 37 -19.87 1.36 -33.74
CA SER A 37 -21.24 0.89 -33.73
C SER A 37 -21.29 -0.45 -34.49
N GLN A 38 -20.87 -1.52 -33.84
CA GLN A 38 -21.15 -2.89 -34.24
C GLN A 38 -22.31 -3.38 -33.38
N GLU A 39 -23.44 -3.58 -34.05
CA GLU A 39 -24.60 -4.32 -33.59
C GLU A 39 -24.14 -5.63 -32.93
N GLY A 40 -24.07 -5.65 -31.59
CA GLY A 40 -23.81 -6.89 -30.83
C GLY A 40 -22.81 -6.79 -29.68
N GLY A 41 -22.01 -5.71 -29.58
CA GLY A 41 -21.12 -5.46 -28.43
C GLY A 41 -21.71 -4.40 -27.49
N ASN A 42 -21.58 -4.59 -26.16
CA ASN A 42 -21.86 -3.50 -25.21
C ASN A 42 -21.03 -2.26 -25.61
N SER A 43 -21.66 -1.09 -25.70
CA SER A 43 -20.95 0.14 -26.02
C SER A 43 -19.83 0.39 -25.00
N ARG A 44 -18.74 1.03 -25.42
CA ARG A 44 -17.61 1.37 -24.53
C ARG A 44 -18.11 2.09 -23.27
N GLU A 45 -19.09 2.97 -23.45
CA GLU A 45 -19.78 3.69 -22.40
C GLU A 45 -20.52 2.77 -21.43
N ALA A 46 -21.21 1.73 -21.93
CA ALA A 46 -21.91 0.76 -21.09
C ALA A 46 -20.93 -0.08 -20.24
N ILE A 47 -19.79 -0.49 -20.81
CA ILE A 47 -18.75 -1.22 -20.07
C ILE A 47 -18.16 -0.34 -18.97
N ILE A 48 -17.85 0.93 -19.29
CA ILE A 48 -17.32 1.88 -18.30
C ILE A 48 -18.35 2.17 -17.20
N GLU A 49 -19.64 2.28 -17.55
CA GLU A 49 -20.72 2.44 -16.57
C GLU A 49 -20.83 1.21 -15.64
N GLU A 50 -20.76 0.01 -16.19
CA GLU A 50 -20.81 -1.24 -15.43
C GLU A 50 -19.64 -1.32 -14.45
N VAL A 51 -18.41 -1.10 -14.93
CA VAL A 51 -17.20 -1.08 -14.10
C VAL A 51 -17.32 0.02 -13.03
N ALA A 52 -17.70 1.25 -13.39
CA ALA A 52 -17.85 2.33 -12.43
C ALA A 52 -18.87 2.00 -11.33
N THR A 53 -19.99 1.37 -11.70
CA THR A 53 -21.04 0.95 -10.76
C THR A 53 -20.55 -0.18 -9.86
N GLN A 54 -19.83 -1.16 -10.41
CA GLN A 54 -19.22 -2.25 -9.66
C GLN A 54 -18.21 -1.72 -8.63
N ILE A 55 -17.34 -0.79 -9.01
CA ILE A 55 -16.36 -0.17 -8.11
C ILE A 55 -17.07 0.60 -7.01
N LEU A 56 -18.13 1.36 -7.36
CA LEU A 56 -18.92 2.12 -6.40
C LEU A 56 -19.60 1.20 -5.38
N GLY A 57 -20.11 0.04 -5.81
CA GLY A 57 -20.68 -0.99 -4.94
C GLY A 57 -19.65 -1.70 -4.04
N GLN A 58 -18.41 -1.87 -4.52
CA GLN A 58 -17.32 -2.48 -3.76
C GLN A 58 -16.60 -1.51 -2.81
N CYS A 59 -16.86 -0.20 -2.94
CA CYS A 59 -16.21 0.84 -2.17
C CYS A 59 -16.71 0.81 -0.71
N PRO A 60 -15.85 0.50 0.27
CA PRO A 60 -16.27 0.42 1.67
C PRO A 60 -16.81 1.77 2.17
N GLN A 61 -17.69 1.72 3.17
CA GLN A 61 -18.18 2.92 3.85
C GLN A 61 -17.02 3.70 4.49
N SER A 62 -17.11 5.02 4.43
CA SER A 62 -16.19 5.93 5.10
C SER A 62 -16.12 5.62 6.60
N LEU A 63 -14.95 5.86 7.18
CA LEU A 63 -14.74 5.72 8.62
C LEU A 63 -15.35 6.93 9.31
N ASP A 64 -16.11 6.73 10.39
CA ASP A 64 -16.66 7.85 11.17
C ASP A 64 -15.55 8.54 11.95
N GLU A 65 -15.07 9.66 11.42
CA GLU A 65 -14.01 10.49 12.02
C GLU A 65 -14.39 10.94 13.42
N SER A 66 -15.66 11.27 13.63
CA SER A 66 -16.14 11.78 14.91
C SER A 66 -16.15 10.69 15.98
N ALA A 67 -16.49 9.45 15.61
CA ALA A 67 -16.40 8.28 16.49
C ALA A 67 -14.95 7.92 16.81
N ILE A 68 -14.06 7.98 15.82
CA ILE A 68 -12.62 7.70 16.02
C ILE A 68 -12.02 8.73 16.98
N ILE A 69 -12.27 10.02 16.78
CA ILE A 69 -11.75 11.09 17.66
C ILE A 69 -12.30 10.96 19.08
N ARG A 70 -13.57 10.57 19.24
CA ARG A 70 -14.18 10.36 20.56
C ARG A 70 -13.59 9.15 21.29
N LYS A 71 -13.36 8.04 20.58
CA LYS A 71 -12.83 6.79 21.17
C LYS A 71 -11.32 6.84 21.40
N HIS A 72 -10.60 7.56 20.53
CA HIS A 72 -9.15 7.71 20.55
C HIS A 72 -8.78 9.20 20.59
N PRO A 73 -9.00 9.90 21.70
CA PRO A 73 -8.63 11.30 21.80
C PRO A 73 -7.14 11.47 21.56
N ILE A 74 -6.77 12.64 21.04
CA ILE A 74 -5.36 13.01 20.83
C ILE A 74 -4.73 13.17 22.20
N MET A 75 -4.07 12.10 22.65
CA MET A 75 -3.34 12.06 23.90
C MET A 75 -1.86 12.17 23.63
N TYR A 76 -1.18 12.96 24.46
CA TYR A 76 0.27 13.09 24.38
C TYR A 76 0.98 11.76 24.70
N GLU A 77 0.33 10.88 25.45
CA GLU A 77 0.86 9.59 25.88
C GLU A 77 0.73 8.51 24.80
N GLN A 78 -0.13 8.71 23.80
CA GLN A 78 -0.46 7.70 22.79
C GLN A 78 -0.43 8.29 21.38
N SER A 79 0.78 8.50 20.84
CA SER A 79 0.99 9.01 19.47
C SER A 79 0.29 8.16 18.40
N MET A 80 -0.01 6.88 18.68
CA MET A 80 -0.71 5.99 17.76
C MET A 80 -2.15 6.42 17.46
N ASN A 81 -2.84 7.06 18.42
CA ASN A 81 -4.20 7.56 18.21
C ASN A 81 -4.19 8.68 17.16
N THR A 82 -3.20 9.56 17.22
CA THR A 82 -3.01 10.63 16.23
C THR A 82 -2.74 10.06 14.84
N VAL A 83 -1.93 9.00 14.74
CA VAL A 83 -1.66 8.31 13.47
C VAL A 83 -2.97 7.74 12.89
N LEU A 84 -3.76 7.04 13.71
CA LEU A 84 -5.04 6.48 13.28
C LEU A 84 -6.01 7.55 12.75
N ILE A 85 -6.13 8.68 13.44
CA ILE A 85 -7.00 9.79 13.02
C ILE A 85 -6.52 10.37 11.68
N GLN A 86 -5.23 10.66 11.54
CA GLN A 86 -4.67 11.26 10.33
C GLN A 86 -4.80 10.32 9.12
N GLU A 87 -4.59 9.03 9.34
CA GLU A 87 -4.78 8.01 8.31
C GLU A 87 -6.26 7.89 7.91
N ALA A 88 -7.19 7.87 8.87
CA ALA A 88 -8.63 7.83 8.60
C ALA A 88 -9.09 9.03 7.76
N ILE A 89 -8.66 10.26 8.10
CA ILE A 89 -8.97 11.48 7.34
C ILE A 89 -8.48 11.37 5.89
N ARG A 90 -7.28 10.84 5.67
CA ARG A 90 -6.70 10.67 4.33
C ARG A 90 -7.46 9.64 3.51
N PHE A 91 -7.76 8.48 4.09
CA PHE A 91 -8.55 7.44 3.42
C PHE A 91 -9.97 7.93 3.11
N ASN A 92 -10.61 8.66 4.01
CA ASN A 92 -11.91 9.26 3.76
C ASN A 92 -11.87 10.28 2.62
N SER A 93 -10.87 11.18 2.59
CA SER A 93 -10.70 12.13 1.48
C SER A 93 -10.51 11.44 0.13
N LEU A 94 -9.80 10.31 0.11
CA LEU A 94 -9.63 9.47 -1.08
C LEU A 94 -10.96 8.80 -1.48
N LEU A 95 -11.66 8.18 -0.54
CA LEU A 95 -12.96 7.54 -0.78
C LEU A 95 -14.00 8.52 -1.30
N ASP A 96 -14.06 9.73 -0.74
CA ASP A 96 -14.97 10.78 -1.18
C ASP A 96 -14.64 11.24 -2.60
N LYS A 97 -13.35 11.37 -2.94
CA LYS A 97 -12.92 11.71 -4.29
C LYS A 97 -13.27 10.60 -5.29
N ILE A 98 -13.07 9.33 -4.92
CA ILE A 98 -13.46 8.19 -5.77
C ILE A 98 -14.97 8.17 -5.97
N ARG A 99 -15.76 8.32 -4.90
CA ARG A 99 -17.22 8.30 -4.95
C ARG A 99 -17.80 9.46 -5.75
N SER A 100 -17.28 10.68 -5.58
CA SER A 100 -17.75 11.84 -6.33
C SER A 100 -17.43 11.71 -7.82
N THR A 101 -16.19 11.35 -8.15
CA THR A 101 -15.74 11.22 -9.54
C THR A 101 -16.43 10.06 -10.27
N LEU A 102 -16.68 8.92 -9.62
CA LEU A 102 -17.47 7.82 -10.20
C LEU A 102 -18.92 8.24 -10.46
N LYS A 103 -19.56 8.95 -9.52
CA LYS A 103 -20.93 9.45 -9.71
C LYS A 103 -21.02 10.49 -10.82
N GLU A 104 -20.03 11.37 -10.92
CA GLU A 104 -19.93 12.37 -11.99
C GLU A 104 -19.73 11.69 -13.34
N LEU A 105 -18.87 10.68 -13.43
CA LEU A 105 -18.65 9.92 -14.65
C LEU A 105 -19.93 9.21 -15.13
N ILE A 106 -20.65 8.53 -14.23
CA ILE A 106 -21.93 7.87 -14.57
C ILE A 106 -22.96 8.88 -15.07
N LYS A 107 -23.03 10.08 -14.46
CA LYS A 107 -23.92 11.15 -14.92
C LYS A 107 -23.48 11.73 -16.27
N ALA A 108 -22.18 11.85 -16.51
CA ALA A 108 -21.63 12.33 -17.77
C ALA A 108 -21.92 11.38 -18.93
N ILE A 109 -21.77 10.07 -18.70
CA ILE A 109 -22.15 9.02 -19.67
C ILE A 109 -23.64 9.08 -20.03
N LYS A 110 -24.50 9.39 -19.05
CA LYS A 110 -25.95 9.59 -19.26
C LYS A 110 -26.34 10.93 -19.88
N GLY A 111 -25.37 11.79 -20.20
CA GLY A 111 -25.62 13.13 -20.75
C GLY A 111 -26.19 14.14 -19.75
N LEU A 112 -26.17 13.82 -18.44
CA LEU A 112 -26.67 14.72 -17.38
C LEU A 112 -25.63 15.74 -16.93
N VAL A 113 -24.36 15.48 -17.20
CA VAL A 113 -23.20 16.35 -16.86
C VAL A 113 -22.30 16.43 -18.09
N VAL A 114 -21.66 17.58 -18.29
CA VAL A 114 -20.71 17.75 -19.39
C VAL A 114 -19.48 16.87 -19.16
N MET A 115 -19.12 16.08 -20.16
CA MET A 115 -17.89 15.30 -20.15
C MET A 115 -16.69 16.27 -20.20
N SER A 116 -15.88 16.26 -19.14
CA SER A 116 -14.69 17.10 -19.04
C SER A 116 -13.43 16.28 -19.34
N ALA A 117 -12.35 16.92 -19.81
CA ALA A 117 -11.07 16.26 -20.07
C ALA A 117 -10.59 15.30 -18.94
N PRO A 118 -10.65 15.66 -17.63
CA PRO A 118 -10.27 14.72 -16.57
C PRO A 118 -11.24 13.52 -16.43
N LEU A 119 -12.53 13.69 -16.75
CA LEU A 119 -13.49 12.58 -16.75
C LEU A 119 -13.26 11.64 -17.95
N GLU A 120 -12.88 12.16 -19.11
CA GLU A 120 -12.53 11.32 -20.29
C GLU A 120 -11.25 10.52 -20.04
N ALA A 121 -10.24 11.14 -19.44
CA ALA A 121 -9.01 10.46 -19.05
C ALA A 121 -9.28 9.36 -18.03
N MET A 122 -10.16 9.63 -17.05
CA MET A 122 -10.62 8.64 -16.08
C MET A 122 -11.39 7.50 -16.77
N ALA A 123 -12.32 7.81 -17.68
CA ALA A 123 -13.10 6.81 -18.42
C ALA A 123 -12.18 5.87 -19.22
N THR A 124 -11.16 6.43 -19.87
CA THR A 124 -10.15 5.67 -20.58
C THR A 124 -9.30 4.81 -19.64
N SER A 125 -8.88 5.35 -18.49
CA SER A 125 -8.13 4.59 -17.47
C SER A 125 -8.93 3.40 -16.93
N LEU A 126 -10.24 3.60 -16.66
CA LEU A 126 -11.12 2.53 -16.20
C LEU A 126 -11.30 1.44 -17.27
N PHE A 127 -11.40 1.83 -18.53
CA PHE A 127 -11.49 0.89 -19.65
C PHE A 127 -10.20 0.07 -19.83
N THR A 128 -9.03 0.67 -19.61
CA THR A 128 -7.72 -0.01 -19.71
C THR A 128 -7.28 -0.71 -18.41
N ASN A 129 -8.16 -0.82 -17.41
CA ASN A 129 -7.88 -1.43 -16.10
C ASN A 129 -6.71 -0.75 -15.34
N GLN A 130 -6.53 0.55 -15.56
CA GLN A 130 -5.55 1.40 -14.89
C GLN A 130 -6.22 2.28 -13.82
N VAL A 131 -5.45 2.63 -12.79
CA VAL A 131 -5.93 3.55 -11.75
C VAL A 131 -5.91 4.98 -12.30
N PRO A 132 -7.04 5.71 -12.31
CA PRO A 132 -7.10 7.08 -12.78
C PRO A 132 -6.10 8.00 -12.05
N GLU A 133 -5.47 8.91 -12.80
CA GLU A 133 -4.49 9.86 -12.25
C GLU A 133 -5.08 10.77 -11.15
N ILE A 134 -6.35 11.15 -11.31
CA ILE A 134 -7.10 11.92 -10.31
C ILE A 134 -7.24 11.21 -8.96
N TRP A 135 -7.12 9.88 -8.92
CA TRP A 135 -7.09 9.10 -7.69
C TRP A 135 -5.65 8.98 -7.19
N ASN A 136 -4.69 8.68 -8.08
CA ASN A 136 -3.27 8.59 -7.73
C ASN A 136 -2.72 9.86 -7.08
N ALA A 137 -3.15 11.04 -7.50
CA ALA A 137 -2.76 12.32 -6.89
C ALA A 137 -3.13 12.43 -5.38
N LYS A 138 -4.14 11.67 -4.94
CA LYS A 138 -4.59 11.60 -3.54
C LYS A 138 -4.37 10.23 -2.91
N ALA A 139 -3.81 9.27 -3.62
CA ALA A 139 -3.67 7.90 -3.16
C ALA A 139 -2.25 7.64 -2.63
N TYR A 140 -2.09 6.48 -2.00
CA TYR A 140 -0.79 5.94 -1.67
C TYR A 140 -0.09 5.47 -2.96
N PRO A 141 1.25 5.58 -3.05
CA PRO A 141 2.01 5.09 -4.19
C PRO A 141 1.73 3.60 -4.44
N SER A 142 1.30 3.26 -5.66
CA SER A 142 0.99 1.89 -6.05
C SER A 142 1.20 1.70 -7.55
N LEU A 143 1.69 0.51 -7.91
CA LEU A 143 1.84 0.06 -9.31
C LEU A 143 0.81 -1.04 -9.64
N LYS A 144 -0.18 -1.26 -8.78
CA LYS A 144 -1.23 -2.27 -8.98
C LYS A 144 -2.22 -1.80 -10.05
N ALA A 145 -2.67 -2.73 -10.88
CA ALA A 145 -3.81 -2.52 -11.77
C ALA A 145 -5.10 -2.23 -10.96
N LEU A 146 -6.12 -1.67 -11.61
CA LEU A 146 -7.33 -1.17 -10.96
C LEU A 146 -8.02 -2.22 -10.08
N GLY A 147 -8.23 -3.44 -10.58
CA GLY A 147 -8.86 -4.53 -9.80
C GLY A 147 -8.12 -4.85 -8.48
N PRO A 148 -6.83 -5.26 -8.53
CA PRO A 148 -6.02 -5.48 -7.33
C PRO A 148 -5.88 -4.25 -6.43
N TRP A 149 -5.86 -3.04 -7.00
CA TRP A 149 -5.80 -1.79 -6.25
C TRP A 149 -7.06 -1.54 -5.41
N ILE A 150 -8.25 -1.82 -5.94
CA ILE A 150 -9.51 -1.71 -5.19
C ILE A 150 -9.57 -2.73 -4.06
N LYS A 151 -9.09 -3.96 -4.31
CA LYS A 151 -9.00 -4.99 -3.26
C LYS A 151 -8.06 -4.53 -2.13
N ASP A 152 -6.89 -4.02 -2.48
CA ASP A 152 -5.91 -3.47 -1.53
C ASP A 152 -6.48 -2.31 -0.71
N LEU A 153 -7.17 -1.37 -1.37
CA LEU A 153 -7.87 -0.26 -0.69
C LEU A 153 -8.90 -0.77 0.33
N ARG A 154 -9.66 -1.81 -0.02
CA ARG A 154 -10.65 -2.41 0.88
C ARG A 154 -9.99 -3.06 2.10
N GLU A 155 -8.91 -3.80 1.89
CA GLU A 155 -8.15 -4.44 2.97
C GLU A 155 -7.55 -3.39 3.92
N ARG A 156 -7.02 -2.28 3.40
CA ARG A 156 -6.50 -1.17 4.22
C ARG A 156 -7.57 -0.52 5.09
N ILE A 157 -8.76 -0.30 4.53
CA ILE A 157 -9.87 0.31 5.26
C ILE A 157 -10.43 -0.68 6.29
N ALA A 158 -10.49 -1.97 5.96
CA ALA A 158 -10.85 -3.01 6.91
C ALA A 158 -9.86 -3.09 8.07
N PHE A 159 -8.56 -2.95 7.80
CA PHE A 159 -7.51 -2.88 8.82
C PHE A 159 -7.71 -1.70 9.77
N LEU A 160 -7.95 -0.49 9.26
CA LEU A 160 -8.20 0.69 10.11
C LEU A 160 -9.52 0.58 10.89
N ARG A 161 -10.55 -0.02 10.29
CA ARG A 161 -11.83 -0.28 10.97
C ARG A 161 -11.65 -1.27 12.12
N ALA A 162 -10.96 -2.38 11.89
CA ALA A 162 -10.65 -3.35 12.93
C ALA A 162 -9.84 -2.73 14.07
N TRP A 163 -8.87 -1.86 13.74
CA TRP A 163 -8.13 -1.08 14.73
C TRP A 163 -9.08 -0.23 15.58
N HIS A 164 -9.99 0.52 14.96
CA HIS A 164 -10.95 1.35 15.67
C HIS A 164 -11.91 0.53 16.55
N GLU A 165 -12.43 -0.58 16.06
CA GLU A 165 -13.45 -1.38 16.75
C GLU A 165 -12.85 -2.21 17.90
N VAL A 166 -11.80 -2.98 17.62
CA VAL A 166 -11.20 -3.98 18.52
C VAL A 166 -10.04 -3.40 19.34
N GLY A 167 -9.31 -2.43 18.79
CA GLY A 167 -8.11 -1.83 19.39
C GLY A 167 -6.86 -2.08 18.56
N ILE A 168 -5.70 -1.66 19.08
CA ILE A 168 -4.42 -1.76 18.37
C ILE A 168 -4.10 -3.24 18.10
N PRO A 169 -3.88 -3.64 16.84
CA PRO A 169 -3.54 -5.02 16.52
C PRO A 169 -2.13 -5.37 17.05
N PRO A 170 -1.90 -6.61 17.52
CA PRO A 170 -0.61 -7.03 18.07
C PRO A 170 0.49 -7.05 17.01
N VAL A 171 0.14 -7.36 15.76
CA VAL A 171 1.02 -7.28 14.59
C VAL A 171 0.42 -6.26 13.62
N ILE A 172 1.22 -5.27 13.24
CA ILE A 172 0.77 -4.10 12.47
C ILE A 172 1.13 -4.27 10.99
N TRP A 173 0.15 -4.06 10.12
CA TRP A 173 0.38 -4.09 8.67
C TRP A 173 1.01 -2.79 8.19
N ILE A 174 2.35 -2.74 8.14
CA ILE A 174 3.07 -1.48 7.88
C ILE A 174 2.81 -0.94 6.47
N SER A 175 2.70 -1.83 5.48
CA SER A 175 2.42 -1.44 4.11
C SER A 175 0.97 -1.00 3.92
N GLY A 176 0.09 -1.20 4.91
CA GLY A 176 -1.32 -0.81 4.91
C GLY A 176 -1.53 0.70 5.14
N PHE A 177 -0.57 1.38 5.77
CA PHE A 177 -0.63 2.81 5.99
C PHE A 177 -0.40 3.62 4.71
N PHE A 178 -1.02 4.79 4.66
CA PHE A 178 -0.77 5.82 3.68
C PHE A 178 0.61 6.46 3.93
N PHE A 179 0.93 6.80 5.19
CA PHE A 179 2.24 7.31 5.59
C PHE A 179 2.86 6.50 6.73
N PRO A 180 3.58 5.40 6.41
CA PRO A 180 4.24 4.56 7.42
C PRO A 180 5.29 5.32 8.25
N GLN A 181 5.86 6.41 7.74
CA GLN A 181 6.78 7.26 8.50
C GLN A 181 6.15 7.85 9.76
N ALA A 182 4.89 8.30 9.68
CA ALA A 182 4.19 8.86 10.84
C ALA A 182 4.01 7.80 11.94
N PHE A 183 3.74 6.56 11.54
CA PHE A 183 3.70 5.41 12.42
C PHE A 183 5.06 5.13 13.10
N LEU A 184 6.14 5.04 12.31
CA LEU A 184 7.49 4.79 12.83
C LEU A 184 7.93 5.87 13.83
N THR A 185 7.75 7.14 13.47
CA THR A 185 8.06 8.26 14.37
C THR A 185 7.18 8.24 15.62
N GLY A 186 5.89 7.92 15.49
CA GLY A 186 4.99 7.79 16.62
C GLY A 186 5.43 6.70 17.61
N GLN A 187 5.98 5.59 17.12
CA GLN A 187 6.51 4.51 17.95
C GLN A 187 7.77 4.93 18.70
N LEU A 188 8.70 5.64 18.05
CA LEU A 188 9.88 6.21 18.71
C LEU A 188 9.49 7.23 19.78
N GLN A 189 8.50 8.10 19.50
CA GLN A 189 7.99 9.08 20.46
C GLN A 189 7.37 8.42 21.69
N ASN A 190 6.55 7.38 21.51
CA ASN A 190 5.95 6.64 22.62
C ASN A 190 7.02 6.04 23.53
N PHE A 191 8.06 5.43 22.93
CA PHE A 191 9.19 4.89 23.68
C PHE A 191 9.96 5.99 24.41
N ALA A 192 10.31 7.07 23.71
CA ALA A 192 11.06 8.18 24.27
C ALA A 192 10.36 8.80 25.49
N ARG A 193 9.03 8.96 25.42
CA ARG A 193 8.21 9.44 26.53
C ARG A 193 8.16 8.44 27.69
N LYS A 194 7.92 7.16 27.40
CA LYS A 194 7.84 6.09 28.41
C LYS A 194 9.13 5.99 29.24
N TYR A 195 10.29 6.17 28.60
CA TYR A 195 11.60 6.09 29.26
C TYR A 195 12.24 7.45 29.58
N SER A 196 11.54 8.56 29.30
CA SER A 196 12.04 9.93 29.50
C SER A 196 13.42 10.17 28.87
N VAL A 197 13.61 9.69 27.65
CA VAL A 197 14.82 9.89 26.83
C VAL A 197 14.53 10.84 25.67
N ALA A 198 15.57 11.51 25.15
CA ALA A 198 15.41 12.36 23.97
C ALA A 198 15.04 11.54 22.73
N VAL A 199 14.04 11.97 21.95
CA VAL A 199 13.60 11.23 20.75
C VAL A 199 14.75 11.06 19.75
N ASP A 200 15.65 12.05 19.65
CA ASP A 200 16.76 12.06 18.72
C ASP A 200 17.83 10.99 19.03
N THR A 201 17.85 10.43 20.24
CA THR A 201 18.79 9.36 20.62
C THR A 201 18.19 7.97 20.49
N VAL A 202 16.91 7.86 20.13
CA VAL A 202 16.21 6.58 19.96
C VAL A 202 16.23 6.16 18.50
N SER A 203 16.65 4.92 18.25
CA SER A 203 16.60 4.32 16.92
C SER A 203 16.03 2.91 17.00
N PHE A 204 15.62 2.35 15.86
CA PHE A 204 15.14 0.97 15.81
C PHE A 204 16.30 -0.02 15.70
N ASN A 205 16.25 -1.02 16.56
CA ASN A 205 16.84 -2.31 16.36
C ASN A 205 15.78 -3.26 15.79
N PHE A 206 16.22 -4.31 15.09
CA PHE A 206 15.33 -5.18 14.33
C PHE A 206 15.58 -6.63 14.72
N LYS A 207 14.51 -7.36 15.02
CA LYS A 207 14.57 -8.80 15.23
C LYS A 207 13.52 -9.49 14.36
N ILE A 208 13.96 -10.43 13.55
CA ILE A 208 13.05 -11.22 12.72
C ILE A 208 12.47 -12.33 13.60
N MET A 209 11.15 -12.47 13.54
CA MET A 209 10.38 -13.44 14.31
C MET A 209 10.21 -14.71 13.48
N LYS A 210 10.16 -15.86 14.16
CA LYS A 210 9.89 -17.17 13.51
C LYS A 210 8.39 -17.46 13.47
N GLU A 211 7.65 -16.82 14.34
CA GLU A 211 6.22 -17.02 14.55
C GLU A 211 5.39 -16.31 13.47
N ASP A 212 4.29 -16.94 13.08
CA ASP A 212 3.31 -16.36 12.16
C ASP A 212 2.37 -15.36 12.86
N ILE A 213 1.66 -14.56 12.03
CA ILE A 213 0.76 -13.48 12.45
C ILE A 213 -0.29 -13.97 13.46
N GLY A 214 -0.80 -15.19 13.29
CA GLY A 214 -1.84 -15.77 14.16
C GLY A 214 -1.37 -16.22 15.54
N VAL A 215 -0.05 -16.37 15.73
CA VAL A 215 0.55 -16.84 17.00
C VAL A 215 0.81 -15.65 17.93
N LEU A 216 1.24 -14.52 17.37
CA LEU A 216 1.53 -13.29 18.12
C LEU A 216 0.23 -12.56 18.51
N ARG A 217 -0.38 -12.99 19.62
CA ARG A 217 -1.64 -12.42 20.13
C ARG A 217 -1.47 -11.20 21.02
N GLN A 218 -0.25 -10.90 21.47
CA GLN A 218 0.04 -9.80 22.38
C GLN A 218 1.10 -8.88 21.78
N ALA A 219 0.94 -7.57 22.02
CA ALA A 219 1.95 -6.59 21.66
C ALA A 219 3.21 -6.78 22.53
N PRO A 220 4.40 -6.50 21.99
CA PRO A 220 5.64 -6.58 22.76
C PRO A 220 5.65 -5.51 23.86
N LYS A 221 6.46 -5.73 24.91
CA LYS A 221 6.62 -4.76 26.02
C LYS A 221 7.09 -3.39 25.51
N ASP A 222 7.99 -3.39 24.54
CA ASP A 222 8.55 -2.22 23.89
C ASP A 222 8.58 -2.44 22.37
N GLY A 223 8.22 -1.41 21.62
CA GLY A 223 8.16 -1.46 20.16
C GLY A 223 6.88 -2.05 19.60
N CYS A 224 6.97 -2.68 18.43
CA CYS A 224 5.83 -3.30 17.74
C CYS A 224 6.28 -4.38 16.76
N TYR A 225 5.42 -5.37 16.53
CA TYR A 225 5.58 -6.32 15.44
C TYR A 225 4.98 -5.73 14.16
N ILE A 226 5.69 -5.86 13.04
CA ILE A 226 5.24 -5.40 11.73
C ILE A 226 5.26 -6.54 10.70
N HIS A 227 4.35 -6.47 9.74
CA HIS A 227 4.32 -7.35 8.56
C HIS A 227 3.92 -6.57 7.30
N GLY A 228 4.02 -7.21 6.13
CA GLY A 228 3.67 -6.61 4.83
C GLY A 228 4.85 -5.99 4.08
N LEU A 229 6.08 -6.36 4.44
CA LEU A 229 7.27 -6.04 3.65
C LEU A 229 7.57 -7.20 2.70
N TYR A 230 8.17 -6.88 1.55
CA TYR A 230 8.59 -7.86 0.56
C TYR A 230 10.07 -7.69 0.27
N LEU A 231 10.77 -8.81 0.13
CA LEU A 231 12.15 -8.88 -0.32
C LEU A 231 12.18 -9.02 -1.83
N GLU A 232 13.06 -8.26 -2.47
CA GLU A 232 13.38 -8.35 -3.90
C GLU A 232 14.86 -8.73 -4.03
N GLY A 233 15.18 -9.67 -4.92
CA GLY A 233 16.56 -10.10 -5.19
C GLY A 233 17.20 -10.99 -4.12
N CYS A 234 16.53 -11.20 -3.00
CA CYS A 234 16.94 -12.12 -1.94
C CYS A 234 15.71 -12.83 -1.34
N ARG A 235 15.98 -13.88 -0.58
CA ARG A 235 14.98 -14.62 0.18
C ARG A 235 15.38 -14.74 1.63
N TRP A 236 14.38 -14.80 2.50
CA TRP A 236 14.61 -15.16 3.89
C TRP A 236 14.62 -16.67 4.07
N ASN A 237 15.65 -17.21 4.73
CA ASN A 237 15.66 -18.60 5.17
C ASN A 237 15.17 -18.69 6.63
N PRO A 238 13.98 -19.27 6.90
CA PRO A 238 13.44 -19.37 8.26
C PRO A 238 14.24 -20.33 9.16
N ASP A 239 14.92 -21.31 8.58
CA ASP A 239 15.69 -22.31 9.34
C ASP A 239 17.00 -21.72 9.85
N GLU A 240 17.76 -21.08 8.95
CA GLU A 240 19.07 -20.49 9.23
C GLU A 240 18.99 -19.03 9.74
N MET A 241 17.81 -18.40 9.66
CA MET A 241 17.57 -17.00 10.04
C MET A 241 18.54 -16.03 9.35
N CYS A 242 18.74 -16.22 8.05
CA CYS A 242 19.63 -15.41 7.24
C CYS A 242 19.02 -15.07 5.87
N LEU A 243 19.57 -14.04 5.23
CA LEU A 243 19.28 -13.74 3.83
C LEU A 243 20.05 -14.69 2.93
N MET A 244 19.35 -15.26 1.96
CA MET A 244 19.92 -16.10 0.90
C MET A 244 19.57 -15.51 -0.46
N GLU A 245 20.26 -15.96 -1.50
CA GLU A 245 19.89 -15.62 -2.88
C GLU A 245 18.48 -16.12 -3.22
N SER A 246 17.78 -15.33 -4.03
CA SER A 246 16.43 -15.69 -4.47
C SER A 246 16.45 -16.94 -5.33
N ARG A 247 15.34 -17.70 -5.34
CA ARG A 247 15.24 -18.86 -6.24
C ARG A 247 14.95 -18.38 -7.68
N PRO A 248 15.33 -19.16 -8.70
CA PRO A 248 14.94 -18.86 -10.08
C PRO A 248 13.42 -18.72 -10.18
N LYS A 249 12.95 -17.65 -10.84
CA LYS A 249 11.53 -17.28 -11.04
C LYS A 249 10.79 -16.78 -9.78
N GLU A 250 11.49 -16.58 -8.67
CA GLU A 250 10.95 -15.99 -7.46
C GLU A 250 11.38 -14.51 -7.39
N LEU A 251 10.52 -13.62 -7.90
CA LEU A 251 10.85 -12.18 -8.01
C LEU A 251 10.73 -11.46 -6.66
N TYR A 252 9.71 -11.81 -5.89
CA TYR A 252 9.40 -11.18 -4.60
C TYR A 252 8.99 -12.24 -3.59
N ILE A 253 9.41 -12.08 -2.34
CA ILE A 253 9.06 -12.97 -1.23
C ILE A 253 8.56 -12.13 -0.07
N GLU A 254 7.52 -12.58 0.60
CA GLU A 254 7.04 -11.91 1.81
C GLU A 254 8.08 -12.04 2.92
N MET A 255 8.43 -10.91 3.51
CA MET A 255 9.33 -10.86 4.66
C MET A 255 8.58 -11.39 5.89
N PRO A 256 9.21 -12.24 6.74
CA PRO A 256 8.61 -12.62 8.01
C PRO A 256 8.38 -11.40 8.91
N ILE A 257 7.65 -11.64 10.00
CA ILE A 257 7.35 -10.59 10.97
C ILE A 257 8.63 -10.02 11.54
N ILE A 258 8.72 -8.68 11.55
CA ILE A 258 9.84 -7.96 12.14
C ILE A 258 9.36 -7.32 13.43
N TRP A 259 10.08 -7.57 14.51
CA TRP A 259 9.97 -6.80 15.73
C TRP A 259 10.83 -5.54 15.61
N LEU A 260 10.17 -4.38 15.57
CA LEU A 260 10.80 -3.08 15.71
C LEU A 260 11.02 -2.81 17.19
N ILE A 261 12.27 -2.80 17.63
CA ILE A 261 12.68 -2.59 19.02
C ILE A 261 13.30 -1.20 19.12
N PRO A 262 12.64 -0.21 19.72
CA PRO A 262 13.26 1.08 19.98
C PRO A 262 14.35 0.93 21.05
N GLU A 263 15.53 1.48 20.79
CA GLU A 263 16.68 1.47 21.70
C GLU A 263 17.33 2.86 21.75
N SER A 264 17.70 3.30 22.95
CA SER A 264 18.45 4.55 23.15
C SER A 264 19.94 4.35 22.93
N ASN A 265 20.60 5.29 22.24
CA ASN A 265 22.03 5.27 21.95
C ASN A 265 22.49 3.95 21.31
N ARG A 266 21.69 3.40 20.39
CA ARG A 266 22.03 2.17 19.68
C ARG A 266 23.39 2.32 18.99
N GLN A 267 24.29 1.40 19.28
CA GLN A 267 25.53 1.27 18.53
C GLN A 267 25.23 0.48 17.25
N LYS A 268 25.72 0.96 16.10
CA LYS A 268 25.63 0.20 14.85
C LYS A 268 26.41 -1.11 15.03
N VAL A 269 25.74 -2.21 14.73
CA VAL A 269 26.38 -3.52 14.61
C VAL A 269 26.73 -3.68 13.14
N ASP A 270 28.00 -3.49 12.79
CA ASP A 270 28.47 -3.60 11.40
C ASP A 270 28.80 -5.05 10.98
N ASP A 271 28.94 -5.97 11.95
CA ASP A 271 29.31 -7.36 11.67
C ASP A 271 28.06 -8.26 11.52
N GLY A 272 27.95 -8.95 10.39
CA GLY A 272 26.86 -9.89 10.09
C GLY A 272 25.49 -9.27 9.81
N VAL A 273 25.37 -7.94 9.75
CA VAL A 273 24.10 -7.24 9.47
C VAL A 273 24.17 -6.55 8.11
N TYR A 274 23.14 -6.76 7.30
CA TYR A 274 22.98 -6.07 6.02
C TYR A 274 22.04 -4.87 6.19
N ASP A 275 22.53 -3.67 5.88
CA ASP A 275 21.73 -2.44 5.83
C ASP A 275 20.78 -2.49 4.61
N CYS A 276 19.65 -3.17 4.76
CA CYS A 276 18.66 -3.36 3.71
C CYS A 276 17.82 -2.09 3.50
N PRO A 277 17.84 -1.46 2.31
CA PRO A 277 16.97 -0.33 2.02
C PRO A 277 15.51 -0.77 1.92
N VAL A 278 14.58 0.09 2.37
CA VAL A 278 13.14 -0.16 2.33
C VAL A 278 12.46 0.93 1.50
N TYR A 279 11.69 0.52 0.50
CA TYR A 279 11.01 1.42 -0.44
C TYR A 279 9.49 1.25 -0.35
N LYS A 280 8.74 2.31 -0.68
CA LYS A 280 7.27 2.27 -0.75
C LYS A 280 6.76 1.58 -2.01
N THR A 281 7.49 1.71 -3.11
CA THR A 281 7.18 1.13 -4.42
C THR A 281 8.45 0.66 -5.10
N LEU A 282 8.28 -0.22 -6.10
CA LEU A 282 9.38 -0.74 -6.91
C LEU A 282 10.11 0.34 -7.72
N THR A 283 9.49 1.51 -7.89
CA THR A 283 10.09 2.64 -8.62
C THR A 283 11.25 3.31 -7.88
N ARG A 284 11.64 2.83 -6.67
CA ARG A 284 12.82 3.28 -5.89
C ARG A 284 12.98 4.81 -5.82
N SER A 285 11.85 5.52 -5.83
CA SER A 285 11.73 6.98 -5.80
C SER A 285 11.07 7.45 -4.51
#